data_AF-A0A8J5CLJ5-F1
#
_entry.id   AF-A0A8J5CLJ5-F1
#
_cell.length_a   1.000
_cell.length_b   1.000
_cell.length_c   1.000
_cell.angle_alpha   90.00
_cell.angle_beta   90.00
_cell.angle_gamma   90.00
#
_symmetry.space_group_name_H-M   'P 1'
#
loop_
_entity.id
_entity.type
_entity.pdbx_description
1 polymer ?
#
loop_
_entity_poly.entity_id
_entity_poly.type
_entity_poly.pdbx_seq_one_letter_code
_entity_poly.pdbx_strand_id
1 'polypeptide(L)'
;MSCLPTPLPPYKWTLLTAGNANVVYKSDETDLLLRLRRNRNAPSTAEVDEYLTGTIKPAVGPFLFNYMVVNLPLGFLESLPEAENLDLGEPLGLLMENLGPKPSETNVLKSHAVKINYSDDWKSYTIELKPKWLLQSPTAPKDSVACRTCALQHKREKPRICPLKLFNEDEKTVLQALEDVFPGHEKQFEPLAKFFSNSELFAEIRHMQHGDELGILGYANYVQLPPQFVTAMTMRDVSLFVHVEGDSVSGKIVDCDLKSPTEKRDYWASLETDLIENGWYEKPGTNCLLSH
;
A
#
# COMPACT_ATOMS: atom_id res chain seq x y z
N MET A 1 -12.13 -17.04 26.91
CA MET A 1 -11.05 -17.10 25.90
C MET A 1 -11.63 -17.85 24.71
N SER A 2 -12.02 -17.16 23.64
CA SER A 2 -12.35 -17.88 22.40
C SER A 2 -11.04 -18.41 21.84
N CYS A 3 -10.93 -19.72 21.64
CA CYS A 3 -9.79 -20.28 20.92
C CYS A 3 -9.75 -19.65 19.52
N LEU A 4 -8.63 -19.00 19.18
CA LEU A 4 -8.41 -18.54 17.82
C LEU A 4 -8.52 -19.74 16.86
N PRO A 5 -9.09 -19.56 15.66
CA PRO A 5 -9.16 -20.65 14.70
C PRO A 5 -7.78 -21.03 14.20
N THR A 6 -7.66 -22.26 13.71
CA THR A 6 -6.46 -22.75 13.02
C THR A 6 -6.67 -22.66 11.51
N PRO A 7 -5.62 -22.37 10.71
CA PRO A 7 -5.71 -22.41 9.26
C PRO A 7 -5.93 -23.84 8.74
N LEU A 8 -6.24 -23.98 7.44
CA LEU A 8 -6.20 -25.27 6.75
C LEU A 8 -4.81 -25.92 6.88
N PRO A 9 -4.69 -27.26 6.75
CA PRO A 9 -3.39 -27.95 6.82
C PRO A 9 -2.34 -27.39 5.85
N PRO A 10 -1.02 -27.46 6.16
CA PRO A 10 0.06 -26.85 5.37
C PRO A 10 0.03 -27.19 3.87
N TYR A 11 -0.30 -28.44 3.51
CA TYR A 11 -0.33 -28.91 2.11
C TYR A 11 -1.48 -28.33 1.27
N LYS A 12 -2.34 -27.48 1.86
CA LYS A 12 -3.41 -26.74 1.17
C LYS A 12 -3.02 -25.30 0.83
N TRP A 13 -1.77 -24.93 1.08
CA TRP A 13 -1.26 -23.57 0.91
C TRP A 13 -0.14 -23.57 -0.12
N THR A 14 -0.35 -22.84 -1.20
CA THR A 14 0.65 -22.60 -2.24
C THR A 14 1.23 -21.21 -2.08
N LEU A 15 2.56 -21.08 -2.22
CA LEU A 15 3.22 -19.77 -2.16
C LEU A 15 2.65 -18.84 -3.25
N LEU A 16 2.17 -17.67 -2.83
CA LEU A 16 1.68 -16.64 -3.74
C LEU A 16 2.74 -15.57 -3.99
N THR A 17 3.30 -15.01 -2.91
CA THR A 17 4.34 -13.97 -3.00
C THR A 17 5.13 -13.86 -1.70
N ALA A 18 6.37 -13.37 -1.81
CA ALA A 18 7.24 -13.11 -0.67
C ALA A 18 7.75 -11.66 -0.72
N GLY A 19 7.51 -10.93 0.36
CA GLY A 19 8.11 -9.62 0.60
C GLY A 19 9.30 -9.70 1.55
N ASN A 20 9.78 -8.52 1.97
CA ASN A 20 10.88 -8.42 2.92
C ASN A 20 10.47 -8.83 4.35
N ALA A 21 9.24 -8.48 4.76
CA ALA A 21 8.77 -8.72 6.12
C ALA A 21 7.81 -9.90 6.24
N ASN A 22 7.11 -10.25 5.16
CA ASN A 22 6.01 -11.21 5.17
C ASN A 22 6.05 -12.11 3.93
N VAL A 23 5.49 -13.31 4.06
CA VAL A 23 5.18 -14.23 2.97
C VAL A 23 3.66 -14.43 2.93
N VAL A 24 3.10 -14.51 1.74
CA VAL A 24 1.67 -14.74 1.51
C VAL A 24 1.49 -16.03 0.73
N TYR A 25 0.63 -16.90 1.25
CA TYR A 25 0.21 -18.14 0.63
C TYR A 25 -1.25 -18.01 0.19
N LYS A 26 -1.60 -18.67 -0.91
CA LYS A 26 -2.97 -18.82 -1.39
C LYS A 26 -3.49 -20.20 -1.02
N SER A 27 -4.75 -20.27 -0.59
CA SER A 27 -5.43 -21.54 -0.35
C SER A 27 -5.77 -22.23 -1.68
N ASP A 28 -5.57 -23.55 -1.73
CA ASP A 28 -5.98 -24.37 -2.88
C ASP A 28 -7.47 -24.77 -2.83
N GLU A 29 -8.16 -24.53 -1.70
CA GLU A 29 -9.56 -24.93 -1.48
C GLU A 29 -10.52 -23.73 -1.32
N THR A 30 -10.00 -22.57 -0.96
CA THR A 30 -10.78 -21.35 -0.69
C THR A 30 -10.16 -20.16 -1.40
N ASP A 31 -10.88 -19.04 -1.48
CA ASP A 31 -10.32 -17.77 -2.00
C ASP A 31 -9.65 -16.94 -0.89
N LEU A 32 -9.11 -17.59 0.14
CA LEU A 32 -8.42 -16.93 1.24
C LEU A 32 -6.90 -16.96 1.07
N LEU A 33 -6.24 -15.97 1.67
CA LEU A 33 -4.80 -15.83 1.72
C LEU A 33 -4.32 -16.01 3.17
N LEU A 34 -3.21 -16.71 3.35
CA LEU A 34 -2.53 -16.82 4.64
C LEU A 34 -1.24 -16.01 4.58
N ARG A 35 -1.17 -14.95 5.38
CA ARG A 35 0.01 -14.11 5.52
C ARG A 35 0.75 -14.45 6.80
N LEU A 36 2.05 -14.70 6.65
CA LEU A 36 2.95 -15.15 7.71
C LEU A 36 4.17 -14.24 7.79
N ARG A 37 4.69 -14.06 9.02
CA ARG A 37 5.87 -13.24 9.27
C ARG A 37 7.14 -13.96 8.80
N ARG A 38 8.02 -13.21 8.14
CA ARG A 38 9.35 -13.65 7.68
C ARG A 38 10.49 -13.04 8.51
N ASN A 39 10.45 -11.74 8.75
CA ASN A 39 11.52 -11.03 9.45
C ASN A 39 11.21 -10.95 10.95
N ARG A 40 12.07 -11.54 11.79
CA ARG A 40 11.98 -11.47 13.26
C ARG A 40 12.07 -10.06 13.84
N ASN A 41 12.71 -9.14 13.11
CA ASN A 41 12.86 -7.76 13.53
C ASN A 41 11.68 -6.87 13.07
N ALA A 42 10.80 -7.39 12.21
CA ALA A 42 9.54 -6.75 11.91
C ALA A 42 8.52 -7.04 13.04
N PRO A 43 7.51 -6.17 13.23
CA PRO A 43 6.45 -6.42 14.22
C PRO A 43 5.83 -7.81 14.06
N SER A 44 5.55 -8.44 15.19
CA SER A 44 4.85 -9.72 15.28
C SER A 44 3.43 -9.61 14.74
N THR A 45 2.83 -10.75 14.42
CA THR A 45 1.43 -10.77 13.98
C THR A 45 0.49 -10.20 15.06
N ALA A 46 0.78 -10.41 16.35
CA ALA A 46 0.02 -9.82 17.45
C ALA A 46 0.13 -8.29 17.49
N GLU A 47 1.35 -7.74 17.35
CA GLU A 47 1.56 -6.28 17.31
C GLU A 47 0.89 -5.65 16.08
N VAL A 48 0.91 -6.35 14.94
CA VAL A 48 0.19 -5.90 13.74
C VAL A 48 -1.31 -5.89 13.97
N ASP A 49 -1.89 -6.93 14.57
CA ASP A 49 -3.33 -6.99 14.89
C ASP A 49 -3.73 -5.87 15.88
N GLU A 50 -2.97 -5.67 16.94
CA GLU A 50 -3.20 -4.59 17.91
C GLU A 50 -3.17 -3.21 17.22
N TYR A 51 -2.20 -2.98 16.34
CA TYR A 51 -2.10 -1.74 15.58
C TYR A 51 -3.25 -1.57 14.58
N LEU A 52 -3.60 -2.62 13.84
CA LEU A 52 -4.70 -2.60 12.89
C LEU A 52 -6.03 -2.33 13.59
N THR A 53 -6.30 -3.01 14.69
CA THR A 53 -7.57 -2.87 15.44
C THR A 53 -7.66 -1.57 16.23
N GLY A 54 -6.57 -1.13 16.86
CA GLY A 54 -6.55 0.04 17.74
C GLY A 54 -6.31 1.36 17.02
N THR A 55 -5.58 1.36 15.89
CA THR A 55 -5.17 2.60 15.19
C THR A 55 -5.76 2.71 13.78
N ILE A 56 -5.66 1.67 12.97
CA ILE A 56 -6.05 1.76 11.54
C ILE A 56 -7.56 1.64 11.35
N LYS A 57 -8.17 0.59 11.91
CA LYS A 57 -9.60 0.28 11.76
C LYS A 57 -10.53 1.40 12.24
N PRO A 58 -10.25 2.15 13.31
CA PRO A 58 -11.08 3.29 13.70
C PRO A 58 -11.16 4.39 12.64
N ALA A 59 -10.10 4.61 11.86
CA ALA A 59 -10.03 5.68 10.85
C ALA A 59 -10.53 5.23 9.47
N VAL A 60 -10.10 4.05 9.02
CA VAL A 60 -10.34 3.57 7.64
C VAL A 60 -11.05 2.21 7.60
N GLY A 61 -11.74 1.83 8.67
CA GLY A 61 -12.36 0.52 8.85
C GLY A 61 -13.20 0.00 7.68
N PRO A 62 -14.11 0.79 7.09
CA PRO A 62 -14.89 0.38 5.92
C PRO A 62 -14.05 0.01 4.69
N PHE A 63 -12.83 0.55 4.61
CA PHE A 63 -11.88 0.35 3.52
C PHE A 63 -10.73 -0.59 3.90
N LEU A 64 -10.66 -1.05 5.15
CA LEU A 64 -9.64 -2.01 5.55
C LEU A 64 -10.03 -3.40 5.03
N PHE A 65 -9.05 -4.13 4.51
CA PHE A 65 -9.24 -5.53 4.15
C PHE A 65 -9.77 -6.36 5.33
N ASN A 66 -10.61 -7.34 5.01
CA ASN A 66 -11.10 -8.31 5.97
C ASN A 66 -10.01 -9.31 6.29
N TYR A 67 -9.79 -9.52 7.58
CA TYR A 67 -8.85 -10.51 8.07
C TYR A 67 -9.28 -11.08 9.42
N MET A 68 -8.61 -12.16 9.80
CA MET A 68 -8.72 -12.83 11.08
C MET A 68 -7.34 -13.31 11.52
N VAL A 69 -7.05 -13.19 12.82
CA VAL A 69 -5.86 -13.80 13.42
C VAL A 69 -6.11 -15.29 13.62
N VAL A 70 -5.17 -16.12 13.19
CA VAL A 70 -5.21 -17.57 13.35
C VAL A 70 -4.05 -18.07 14.19
N ASN A 71 -4.29 -19.12 14.98
CA ASN A 71 -3.24 -19.80 15.73
C ASN A 71 -2.57 -20.85 14.85
N LEU A 72 -1.24 -20.81 14.76
CA LEU A 72 -0.45 -21.76 13.97
C LEU A 72 -0.09 -22.99 14.83
N PRO A 73 -0.49 -24.20 14.42
CA PRO A 73 -0.09 -25.42 15.12
C PRO A 73 1.43 -25.62 15.14
N LEU A 74 1.93 -26.34 16.14
CA LEU A 74 3.35 -26.74 16.18
C LEU A 74 3.70 -27.57 14.91
N GLY A 75 4.82 -27.26 14.27
CA GLY A 75 5.24 -27.93 13.03
C GLY A 75 4.55 -27.42 11.76
N PHE A 76 3.61 -26.47 11.87
CA PHE A 76 2.86 -25.94 10.74
C PHE A 76 3.77 -25.19 9.76
N LEU A 77 4.60 -24.28 10.28
CA LEU A 77 5.46 -23.42 9.47
C LEU A 77 6.53 -24.22 8.75
N GLU A 78 7.11 -25.21 9.41
CA GLU A 78 8.14 -26.11 8.89
C GLU A 78 7.63 -26.98 7.72
N SER A 79 6.32 -27.14 7.62
CA SER A 79 5.66 -27.95 6.59
C SER A 79 5.20 -27.13 5.38
N LEU A 80 5.42 -25.81 5.37
CA LEU A 80 5.05 -24.94 4.26
C LEU A 80 6.17 -24.86 3.19
N PRO A 81 5.82 -24.57 1.93
CA PRO A 81 6.79 -24.17 0.93
C PRO A 81 7.58 -22.94 1.39
N GLU A 82 8.90 -22.93 1.16
CA GLU A 82 9.81 -21.86 1.59
C GLU A 82 9.81 -21.59 3.11
N ALA A 83 9.61 -22.62 3.94
CA ALA A 83 9.65 -22.50 5.39
C ALA A 83 10.94 -21.87 5.94
N GLU A 84 12.07 -22.04 5.23
CA GLU A 84 13.35 -21.42 5.56
C GLU A 84 13.33 -19.88 5.53
N ASN A 85 12.33 -19.30 4.85
CA ASN A 85 12.10 -17.87 4.78
C ASN A 85 11.12 -17.37 5.86
N LEU A 86 10.59 -18.23 6.72
CA LEU A 86 9.62 -17.86 7.75
C LEU A 86 10.27 -17.70 9.12
N ASP A 87 9.65 -16.87 9.96
CA ASP A 87 9.96 -16.89 11.37
C ASP A 87 9.25 -18.06 12.06
N LEU A 88 9.95 -19.18 12.19
CA LEU A 88 9.42 -20.40 12.84
C LEU A 88 8.99 -20.19 14.31
N GLY A 89 9.37 -19.08 14.94
CA GLY A 89 8.96 -18.74 16.30
C GLY A 89 7.63 -17.96 16.39
N GLU A 90 7.05 -17.53 15.27
CA GLU A 90 5.79 -16.78 15.24
C GLU A 90 4.60 -17.75 15.42
N PRO A 91 3.82 -17.64 16.51
CA PRO A 91 2.70 -18.55 16.76
C PRO A 91 1.42 -18.17 16.03
N LEU A 92 1.37 -17.00 15.39
CA LEU A 92 0.15 -16.45 14.78
C LEU A 92 0.32 -16.17 13.29
N GLY A 93 -0.80 -16.19 12.56
CA GLY A 93 -0.87 -15.75 11.17
C GLY A 93 -2.08 -14.86 10.93
N LEU A 94 -2.11 -14.19 9.79
CA LEU A 94 -3.30 -13.46 9.31
C LEU A 94 -3.94 -14.23 8.17
N LEU A 95 -5.18 -14.66 8.37
CA LEU A 95 -6.04 -15.19 7.31
C LEU A 95 -6.85 -14.02 6.72
N MET A 96 -6.68 -13.77 5.43
CA MET A 96 -7.15 -12.55 4.76
C MET A 96 -8.02 -12.90 3.55
N GLU A 97 -8.95 -12.02 3.22
CA GLU A 97 -9.65 -12.10 1.94
C GLU A 97 -8.69 -11.88 0.75
N ASN A 98 -8.97 -12.52 -0.39
CA ASN A 98 -8.24 -12.26 -1.62
C ASN A 98 -8.87 -11.09 -2.39
N LEU A 99 -8.16 -9.96 -2.43
CA LEU A 99 -8.55 -8.76 -3.18
C LEU A 99 -7.99 -8.72 -4.61
N GLY A 100 -7.31 -9.79 -5.02
CA GLY A 100 -6.75 -9.91 -6.36
C GLY A 100 -7.82 -10.05 -7.45
N PRO A 101 -7.36 -10.22 -8.70
CA PRO A 101 -8.24 -10.26 -9.87
C PRO A 101 -9.29 -11.37 -9.80
N LYS A 102 -10.46 -11.10 -10.37
CA LYS A 102 -11.51 -12.11 -10.54
C LYS A 102 -11.15 -13.07 -11.69
N PRO A 103 -11.67 -14.32 -11.70
CA PRO A 103 -11.38 -15.28 -12.77
C PRO A 103 -11.72 -14.80 -14.19
N SER A 104 -12.67 -13.88 -14.33
CA SER A 104 -13.05 -13.26 -15.60
C SER A 104 -12.09 -12.17 -16.09
N GLU A 105 -11.23 -11.65 -15.20
CA GLU A 105 -10.30 -10.56 -15.47
C GLU A 105 -8.96 -11.09 -16.00
N THR A 106 -9.00 -11.67 -17.20
CA THR A 106 -7.87 -12.39 -17.81
C THR A 106 -6.86 -11.46 -18.50
N ASN A 107 -7.28 -10.25 -18.87
CA ASN A 107 -6.42 -9.27 -19.51
C ASN A 107 -5.69 -8.41 -18.49
N VAL A 108 -4.51 -7.88 -18.85
CA VAL A 108 -3.68 -7.07 -17.94
C VAL A 108 -3.14 -5.82 -18.64
N LEU A 109 -3.44 -4.65 -18.06
CA LEU A 109 -2.68 -3.41 -18.30
C LEU A 109 -1.74 -3.18 -17.12
N LYS A 110 -0.48 -2.85 -17.39
CA LYS A 110 0.50 -2.67 -16.32
C LYS A 110 1.49 -1.57 -16.64
N SER A 111 1.69 -0.71 -15.66
CA SER A 111 2.81 0.22 -15.57
C SER A 111 3.67 -0.14 -14.35
N HIS A 112 4.70 0.67 -14.06
CA HIS A 112 5.50 0.48 -12.84
C HIS A 112 4.75 0.88 -11.56
N ALA A 113 3.65 1.62 -11.67
CA ALA A 113 2.91 2.17 -10.54
C ALA A 113 1.52 1.57 -10.35
N VAL A 114 0.91 1.11 -11.45
CA VAL A 114 -0.49 0.63 -11.47
C VAL A 114 -0.55 -0.66 -12.28
N LYS A 115 -1.29 -1.64 -11.76
CA LYS A 115 -1.66 -2.86 -12.48
C LYS A 115 -3.18 -2.94 -12.53
N ILE A 116 -3.74 -3.19 -13.70
CA ILE A 116 -5.18 -3.33 -13.93
C ILE A 116 -5.39 -4.69 -14.58
N ASN A 117 -6.27 -5.51 -14.01
CA ASN A 117 -6.70 -6.77 -14.60
C ASN A 117 -8.17 -6.59 -14.97
N TYR A 118 -8.59 -6.96 -16.17
CA TYR A 118 -9.91 -6.59 -16.69
C TYR A 118 -10.54 -7.69 -17.56
N SER A 119 -11.88 -7.75 -17.56
CA SER A 119 -12.64 -8.63 -18.43
C SER A 119 -12.61 -8.14 -19.88
N ASP A 120 -12.82 -9.04 -20.85
CA ASP A 120 -12.82 -8.70 -22.28
C ASP A 120 -13.78 -7.55 -22.63
N ASP A 121 -14.89 -7.43 -21.90
CA ASP A 121 -15.92 -6.40 -22.09
C ASP A 121 -15.80 -5.21 -21.13
N TRP A 122 -14.75 -5.14 -20.30
CA TRP A 122 -14.51 -4.10 -19.30
C TRP A 122 -15.62 -3.92 -18.25
N LYS A 123 -16.57 -4.84 -18.14
CA LYS A 123 -17.60 -4.78 -17.10
C LYS A 123 -17.05 -5.07 -15.71
N SER A 124 -15.91 -5.73 -15.61
CA SER A 124 -15.25 -6.03 -14.36
C SER A 124 -13.75 -5.80 -14.49
N TYR A 125 -13.17 -5.05 -13.56
CA TYR A 125 -11.73 -4.90 -13.47
C TYR A 125 -11.23 -4.61 -12.05
N THR A 126 -10.02 -5.09 -11.77
CA THR A 126 -9.32 -4.93 -10.49
C THR A 126 -8.02 -4.17 -10.68
N ILE A 127 -7.86 -3.11 -9.91
CA ILE A 127 -6.68 -2.26 -9.89
C ILE A 127 -5.88 -2.52 -8.63
N GLU A 128 -4.58 -2.65 -8.79
CA GLU A 128 -3.59 -2.73 -7.72
C GLU A 128 -2.57 -1.60 -7.90
N LEU A 129 -2.44 -0.73 -6.91
CA LEU A 129 -1.46 0.35 -6.89
C LEU A 129 -1.11 0.77 -5.47
N LYS A 130 0.00 1.49 -5.27
CA LYS A 130 0.30 2.13 -3.96
C LYS A 130 -0.02 3.63 -4.02
N PRO A 131 -0.89 4.18 -3.16
CA PRO A 131 -1.24 5.60 -3.20
C PRO A 131 -0.06 6.54 -2.96
N LYS A 132 0.96 6.08 -2.20
CA LYS A 132 2.14 6.86 -1.83
C LYS A 132 1.77 8.12 -1.03
N TRP A 133 2.51 9.20 -1.26
CA TRP A 133 2.38 10.47 -0.56
C TRP A 133 1.26 11.28 -1.22
N LEU A 134 0.13 11.44 -0.52
CA LEU A 134 -1.02 12.24 -0.95
C LEU A 134 -0.90 13.71 -0.54
N LEU A 135 0.14 14.04 0.22
CA LEU A 135 0.56 15.38 0.59
C LEU A 135 2.04 15.56 0.22
N GLN A 136 2.47 16.80 0.04
CA GLN A 136 3.90 17.09 -0.15
C GLN A 136 4.69 16.75 1.13
N SER A 137 5.94 16.34 0.97
CA SER A 137 6.86 16.13 2.10
C SER A 137 6.99 17.43 2.91
N PRO A 138 6.86 17.39 4.25
CA PRO A 138 7.06 18.59 5.08
C PRO A 138 8.45 19.21 4.94
N THR A 139 9.45 18.39 4.57
CA THR A 139 10.84 18.81 4.37
C THR A 139 11.18 19.14 2.92
N ALA A 140 10.21 19.08 2.00
CA ALA A 140 10.44 19.49 0.62
C ALA A 140 10.79 20.99 0.55
N PRO A 141 11.73 21.41 -0.32
CA PRO A 141 12.02 22.81 -0.59
C PRO A 141 10.77 23.60 -1.01
N LYS A 142 10.68 24.89 -0.65
CA LYS A 142 9.47 25.70 -0.88
C LYS A 142 9.14 25.91 -2.37
N ASP A 143 10.16 25.88 -3.22
CA ASP A 143 10.12 26.04 -4.67
C ASP A 143 10.09 24.68 -5.41
N SER A 144 9.74 23.59 -4.71
CA SER A 144 9.57 22.27 -5.30
C SER A 144 8.57 22.29 -6.46
N VAL A 145 8.99 21.81 -7.63
CA VAL A 145 8.13 21.57 -8.80
C VAL A 145 7.70 20.10 -8.92
N ALA A 146 8.17 19.24 -8.01
CA ALA A 146 7.83 17.84 -7.92
C ALA A 146 7.40 17.47 -6.49
N CYS A 147 6.39 16.59 -6.37
CA CYS A 147 6.10 15.95 -5.09
C CYS A 147 7.19 14.91 -4.76
N ARG A 148 7.34 14.53 -3.49
CA ARG A 148 8.33 13.54 -3.05
C ARG A 148 8.34 12.25 -3.88
N THR A 149 7.15 11.74 -4.23
CA THR A 149 7.04 10.52 -5.05
C THR A 149 7.60 10.75 -6.46
N CYS A 150 7.32 11.90 -7.07
CA CYS A 150 7.84 12.27 -8.39
C CYS A 150 9.35 12.52 -8.35
N ALA A 151 9.86 13.19 -7.32
CA ALA A 151 11.30 13.39 -7.11
C ALA A 151 12.04 12.04 -7.03
N LEU A 152 11.50 11.10 -6.25
CA LEU A 152 12.06 9.75 -6.12
C LEU A 152 11.96 8.92 -7.41
N GLN A 153 10.84 9.03 -8.14
CA GLN A 153 10.69 8.35 -9.44
C GLN A 153 11.69 8.90 -10.46
N HIS A 154 11.94 10.20 -10.46
CA HIS A 154 12.92 10.83 -11.34
C HIS A 154 14.34 10.35 -11.01
N LYS A 155 14.70 10.32 -9.71
CA LYS A 155 15.97 9.71 -9.26
C LYS A 155 16.16 8.28 -9.75
N ARG A 156 15.08 7.50 -9.79
CA ARG A 156 15.09 6.08 -10.16
C ARG A 156 14.86 5.81 -11.64
N GLU A 157 14.64 6.83 -12.44
CA GLU A 157 14.30 6.71 -13.87
C GLU A 157 13.09 5.79 -14.13
N LYS A 158 12.08 5.81 -13.25
CA LYS A 158 10.86 4.98 -13.38
C LYS A 158 9.67 5.77 -13.91
N PRO A 159 8.82 5.18 -14.76
CA PRO A 159 7.65 5.86 -15.31
C PRO A 159 6.66 6.30 -14.23
N ARG A 160 5.94 7.36 -14.57
CA ARG A 160 5.40 8.35 -13.64
C ARG A 160 3.89 8.24 -13.57
N ILE A 161 3.37 8.14 -12.36
CA ILE A 161 2.05 8.68 -12.03
C ILE A 161 2.25 9.54 -10.79
N CYS A 162 1.83 10.79 -10.85
CA CYS A 162 1.90 11.69 -9.71
C CYS A 162 0.76 11.36 -8.76
N PRO A 163 1.02 10.96 -7.50
CA PRO A 163 -0.04 10.70 -6.54
C PRO A 163 -0.98 11.89 -6.33
N LEU A 164 -0.44 13.12 -6.33
CA LEU A 164 -1.24 14.33 -6.14
C LEU A 164 -2.19 14.59 -7.33
N LYS A 165 -1.84 14.14 -8.55
CA LYS A 165 -2.75 14.17 -9.70
C LYS A 165 -3.76 13.02 -9.66
N LEU A 166 -3.28 11.81 -9.36
CA LEU A 166 -4.11 10.59 -9.37
C LEU A 166 -5.21 10.61 -8.31
N PHE A 167 -4.96 11.24 -7.18
CA PHE A 167 -5.92 11.42 -6.09
C PHE A 167 -6.22 12.90 -5.91
N ASN A 168 -6.41 13.63 -7.01
CA ASN A 168 -6.87 15.02 -6.96
C ASN A 168 -8.39 15.07 -6.73
N GLU A 169 -8.88 16.16 -6.14
CA GLU A 169 -10.32 16.38 -5.96
C GLU A 169 -11.02 16.74 -7.29
N ASP A 170 -10.27 17.18 -8.31
CA ASP A 170 -10.78 17.37 -9.67
C ASP A 170 -10.73 16.07 -10.48
N GLU A 171 -11.90 15.54 -10.81
CA GLU A 171 -12.08 14.31 -11.60
C GLU A 171 -11.35 14.37 -12.95
N LYS A 172 -11.31 15.54 -13.61
CA LYS A 172 -10.61 15.69 -14.90
C LYS A 172 -9.11 15.53 -14.75
N THR A 173 -8.53 16.08 -13.69
CA THR A 173 -7.12 15.91 -13.35
C THR A 173 -6.79 14.45 -13.08
N VAL A 174 -7.67 13.72 -12.38
CA VAL A 174 -7.49 12.28 -12.14
C VAL A 174 -7.55 11.48 -13.44
N LEU A 175 -8.57 11.73 -14.27
CA LEU A 175 -8.74 11.06 -15.55
C LEU A 175 -7.52 11.28 -16.45
N GLN A 176 -7.03 12.52 -16.54
CA GLN A 176 -5.80 12.84 -17.28
C GLN A 176 -4.61 12.05 -16.74
N ALA A 177 -4.46 11.94 -15.42
CA ALA A 177 -3.35 11.19 -14.82
C ALA A 177 -3.39 9.69 -15.15
N LEU A 178 -4.57 9.11 -15.31
CA LEU A 178 -4.75 7.73 -15.75
C LEU A 178 -4.44 7.57 -17.25
N GLU A 179 -4.94 8.46 -18.09
CA GLU A 179 -4.69 8.47 -19.54
C GLU A 179 -3.21 8.70 -19.90
N ASP A 180 -2.50 9.51 -19.12
CA ASP A 180 -1.07 9.72 -19.31
C ASP A 180 -0.26 8.41 -19.15
N VAL A 181 -0.81 7.43 -18.44
CA VAL A 181 -0.19 6.12 -18.20
C VAL A 181 -0.78 5.04 -19.10
N PHE A 182 -2.08 5.09 -19.37
CA PHE A 182 -2.82 4.09 -20.15
C PHE A 182 -3.73 4.80 -21.16
N PRO A 183 -3.18 5.29 -22.28
CA PRO A 183 -3.94 6.08 -23.24
C PRO A 183 -5.02 5.26 -23.96
N GLY A 184 -6.17 5.87 -24.21
CA GLY A 184 -7.27 5.29 -25.00
C GLY A 184 -8.27 4.48 -24.18
N HIS A 185 -8.33 4.71 -22.87
CA HIS A 185 -9.20 4.00 -21.93
C HIS A 185 -10.11 4.97 -21.14
N GLU A 186 -10.39 6.15 -21.71
CA GLU A 186 -10.98 7.27 -20.97
C GLU A 186 -12.31 6.87 -20.33
N LYS A 187 -13.19 6.24 -21.12
CA LYS A 187 -14.52 5.81 -20.68
C LYS A 187 -14.46 4.77 -19.56
N GLN A 188 -13.48 3.87 -19.62
CA GLN A 188 -13.29 2.85 -18.62
C GLN A 188 -12.81 3.44 -17.30
N PHE A 189 -12.10 4.57 -17.34
CA PHE A 189 -11.55 5.23 -16.17
C PHE A 189 -12.47 6.27 -15.53
N GLU A 190 -13.59 6.67 -16.16
CA GLU A 190 -14.57 7.59 -15.56
C GLU A 190 -15.03 7.15 -14.14
N PRO A 191 -15.43 5.89 -13.89
CA PRO A 191 -15.83 5.46 -12.54
C PRO A 191 -14.70 5.58 -11.51
N LEU A 192 -13.45 5.33 -11.93
CA LEU A 192 -12.27 5.47 -11.07
C LEU A 192 -11.96 6.92 -10.76
N ALA A 193 -12.01 7.79 -11.77
CA ALA A 193 -11.75 9.19 -11.61
C ALA A 193 -12.73 9.79 -10.59
N LYS A 194 -14.01 9.43 -10.70
CA LYS A 194 -15.05 9.79 -9.74
C LYS A 194 -14.77 9.24 -8.33
N PHE A 195 -14.39 7.97 -8.22
CA PHE A 195 -14.07 7.35 -6.93
C PHE A 195 -12.83 7.99 -6.27
N PHE A 196 -11.74 8.19 -7.01
CA PHE A 196 -10.50 8.77 -6.50
C PHE A 196 -10.62 10.23 -6.08
N SER A 197 -11.48 11.00 -6.76
CA SER A 197 -11.73 12.40 -6.41
C SER A 197 -12.66 12.59 -5.21
N ASN A 198 -13.61 11.66 -5.00
CA ASN A 198 -14.68 11.86 -4.00
C ASN A 198 -14.67 10.88 -2.82
N SER A 199 -13.79 9.90 -2.78
CA SER A 199 -13.80 8.87 -1.73
C SER A 199 -13.27 9.37 -0.38
N GLU A 200 -14.03 9.13 0.69
CA GLU A 200 -13.64 9.38 2.08
C GLU A 200 -12.32 8.69 2.46
N LEU A 201 -12.00 7.55 1.82
CA LEU A 201 -10.73 6.85 2.01
C LEU A 201 -9.53 7.77 1.81
N PHE A 202 -9.52 8.57 0.75
CA PHE A 202 -8.38 9.44 0.46
C PHE A 202 -8.35 10.68 1.35
N ALA A 203 -9.50 11.13 1.84
CA ALA A 203 -9.55 12.16 2.88
C ALA A 203 -8.91 11.66 4.17
N GLU A 204 -9.25 10.45 4.62
CA GLU A 204 -8.67 9.82 5.81
C GLU A 204 -7.18 9.52 5.65
N ILE A 205 -6.74 8.99 4.49
CA ILE A 205 -5.30 8.79 4.22
C ILE A 205 -4.55 10.12 4.29
N ARG A 206 -5.09 11.21 3.71
CA ARG A 206 -4.46 12.54 3.81
C ARG A 206 -4.41 13.02 5.26
N HIS A 207 -5.48 12.86 6.02
CA HIS A 207 -5.53 13.23 7.43
C HIS A 207 -4.47 12.48 8.26
N MET A 208 -4.37 11.16 8.10
CA MET A 208 -3.37 10.34 8.78
C MET A 208 -1.93 10.66 8.32
N GLN A 209 -1.72 11.01 7.04
CA GLN A 209 -0.41 11.45 6.54
C GLN A 209 -0.02 12.84 7.04
N HIS A 210 -0.98 13.72 7.32
CA HIS A 210 -0.78 15.05 7.87
C HIS A 210 -0.28 15.03 9.31
N GLY A 211 -0.55 13.94 10.06
CA GLY A 211 -0.01 13.75 11.41
C GLY A 211 1.53 13.74 11.50
N ASP A 212 2.23 13.66 10.36
CA ASP A 212 3.64 14.02 10.26
C ASP A 212 3.80 15.48 9.77
N GLU A 213 3.95 16.41 10.73
CA GLU A 213 4.09 17.84 10.44
C GLU A 213 5.52 18.29 10.15
N LEU A 214 6.52 17.53 10.60
CA LEU A 214 7.92 17.95 10.58
C LEU A 214 8.76 17.24 9.51
N GLY A 215 8.30 16.09 9.02
CA GLY A 215 9.10 15.20 8.19
C GLY A 215 10.27 14.59 8.97
N ILE A 216 10.87 13.54 8.41
CA ILE A 216 11.91 12.77 9.13
C ILE A 216 13.12 13.62 9.55
N LEU A 217 13.49 14.62 8.75
CA LEU A 217 14.63 15.50 9.05
C LEU A 217 14.31 16.58 10.09
N GLY A 218 13.03 16.80 10.41
CA GLY A 218 12.62 17.72 11.47
C GLY A 218 12.71 17.11 12.87
N TYR A 219 12.85 15.79 13.00
CA TYR A 219 13.00 15.12 14.29
C TYR A 219 14.47 14.86 14.62
N ALA A 220 14.93 15.36 15.77
CA ALA A 220 16.27 15.09 16.27
C ALA A 220 16.53 13.58 16.44
N ASN A 221 17.72 13.11 16.03
CA ASN A 221 18.05 11.68 15.91
C ASN A 221 17.85 10.84 17.18
N TYR A 222 17.95 11.46 18.36
CA TYR A 222 17.81 10.81 19.66
C TYR A 222 16.37 10.78 20.19
N VAL A 223 15.43 11.45 19.52
CA VAL A 223 14.02 11.52 19.95
C VAL A 223 13.26 10.34 19.35
N GLN A 224 12.47 9.63 20.17
CA GLN A 224 11.54 8.63 19.66
C GLN A 224 10.54 9.27 18.70
N LEU A 225 10.37 8.71 17.50
CA LEU A 225 9.43 9.27 16.52
C LEU A 225 7.99 9.17 17.06
N PRO A 226 7.18 10.24 16.94
CA PRO A 226 5.80 10.22 17.42
C PRO A 226 4.98 9.11 16.75
N PRO A 227 3.99 8.51 17.43
CA PRO A 227 3.10 7.52 16.83
C PRO A 227 2.45 8.01 15.53
N GLN A 228 2.05 9.28 15.47
CA GLN A 228 1.45 9.91 14.29
C GLN A 228 2.40 9.90 13.08
N PHE A 229 3.70 10.11 13.31
CA PHE A 229 4.72 9.98 12.26
C PHE A 229 4.77 8.54 11.73
N VAL A 230 4.79 7.55 12.63
CA VAL A 230 4.83 6.14 12.26
C VAL A 230 3.59 5.77 11.45
N THR A 231 2.42 6.23 11.87
CA THR A 231 1.16 6.04 11.14
C THR A 231 1.16 6.71 9.78
N ALA A 232 1.68 7.93 9.65
CA ALA A 232 1.86 8.58 8.36
C ALA A 232 2.76 7.74 7.43
N MET A 233 3.87 7.20 7.96
CA MET A 233 4.76 6.30 7.21
C MET A 233 4.11 4.97 6.82
N THR A 234 3.19 4.43 7.62
CA THR A 234 2.34 3.31 7.20
C THR A 234 1.45 3.72 6.03
N MET A 235 0.70 4.82 6.16
CA MET A 235 -0.24 5.28 5.13
C MET A 235 0.43 5.66 3.80
N ARG A 236 1.69 6.05 3.81
CA ARG A 236 2.49 6.32 2.59
C ARG A 236 2.94 5.06 1.85
N ASP A 237 2.77 3.87 2.45
CA ASP A 237 3.26 2.61 1.90
C ASP A 237 2.21 1.49 1.85
N VAL A 238 0.94 1.80 2.12
CA VAL A 238 -0.18 0.89 1.89
C VAL A 238 -0.30 0.54 0.40
N SER A 239 -0.93 -0.60 0.13
CA SER A 239 -1.35 -0.99 -1.21
C SER A 239 -2.87 -0.87 -1.30
N LEU A 240 -3.36 -0.31 -2.39
CA LEU A 240 -4.78 -0.08 -2.69
C LEU A 240 -5.22 -1.07 -3.76
N PHE A 241 -6.30 -1.78 -3.45
CA PHE A 241 -7.06 -2.59 -4.39
C PHE A 241 -8.39 -1.90 -4.68
N VAL A 242 -8.72 -1.69 -5.95
CA VAL A 242 -10.00 -1.13 -6.37
C VAL A 242 -10.67 -2.11 -7.30
N HIS A 243 -11.90 -2.49 -6.99
CA HIS A 243 -12.71 -3.33 -7.84
C HIS A 243 -13.84 -2.50 -8.44
N VAL A 244 -13.98 -2.61 -9.76
CA VAL A 244 -15.08 -1.99 -10.51
C VAL A 244 -15.90 -3.10 -11.14
N GLU A 245 -17.22 -3.04 -10.93
CA GLU A 245 -18.19 -3.96 -11.51
C GLU A 245 -19.41 -3.17 -11.98
N GLY A 246 -19.53 -2.98 -13.30
CA GLY A 246 -20.47 -2.03 -13.89
C GLY A 246 -20.25 -0.62 -13.34
N ASP A 247 -21.28 -0.06 -12.71
CA ASP A 247 -21.23 1.28 -12.10
C ASP A 247 -20.76 1.26 -10.62
N SER A 248 -20.55 0.07 -10.06
CA SER A 248 -20.12 -0.10 -8.67
C SER A 248 -18.60 -0.02 -8.57
N VAL A 249 -18.09 0.83 -7.66
CA VAL A 249 -16.67 0.94 -7.36
C VAL A 249 -16.46 0.74 -5.87
N SER A 250 -15.53 -0.16 -5.51
CA SER A 250 -15.13 -0.39 -4.13
C SER A 250 -13.62 -0.38 -4.01
N GLY A 251 -13.09 0.25 -2.95
CA GLY A 251 -11.67 0.32 -2.68
C GLY A 251 -11.34 -0.26 -1.32
N LYS A 252 -10.27 -1.05 -1.23
CA LYS A 252 -9.71 -1.54 0.02
C LYS A 252 -8.21 -1.34 0.07
N ILE A 253 -7.70 -1.05 1.26
CA ILE A 253 -6.26 -0.95 1.51
C ILE A 253 -5.76 -2.18 2.25
N VAL A 254 -4.54 -2.59 1.92
CA VAL A 254 -3.76 -3.64 2.58
C VAL A 254 -2.36 -3.11 2.94
N ASP A 255 -1.50 -3.95 3.51
CA ASP A 255 -0.13 -3.61 3.92
C ASP A 255 -0.09 -2.45 4.95
N CYS A 256 -1.11 -2.35 5.79
CA CYS A 256 -1.25 -1.35 6.85
C CYS A 256 -0.43 -1.70 8.12
N ASP A 257 0.73 -2.31 7.94
CA ASP A 257 1.58 -2.78 9.05
C ASP A 257 2.19 -1.62 9.83
N LEU A 258 2.33 -1.83 11.14
CA LEU A 258 3.17 -0.99 11.98
C LEU A 258 4.59 -0.93 11.39
N LYS A 259 5.13 0.28 11.20
CA LYS A 259 6.51 0.44 10.75
C LYS A 259 7.43 0.44 11.97
N SER A 260 8.57 -0.24 11.88
CA SER A 260 9.61 -0.22 12.91
C SER A 260 10.53 0.99 12.71
N PRO A 261 10.45 2.06 13.54
CA PRO A 261 11.27 3.25 13.35
C PRO A 261 12.75 2.97 13.58
N THR A 262 13.08 2.06 14.49
CA THR A 262 14.46 1.67 14.81
C THR A 262 15.19 1.07 13.61
N GLU A 263 14.49 0.35 12.74
CA GLU A 263 15.07 -0.21 11.51
C GLU A 263 15.09 0.77 10.34
N LYS A 264 14.14 1.72 10.30
CA LYS A 264 13.83 2.48 9.08
C LYS A 264 14.24 3.95 9.13
N ARG A 265 14.49 4.51 10.31
CA ARG A 265 14.79 5.94 10.50
C ARG A 265 15.91 6.41 9.59
N ASP A 266 17.07 5.77 9.68
CA ASP A 266 18.26 6.20 8.93
C ASP A 266 18.04 6.09 7.42
N TYR A 267 17.33 5.05 6.98
CA TYR A 267 16.93 4.91 5.59
C TYR A 267 16.02 6.05 5.12
N TRP A 268 15.00 6.42 5.92
CA TRP A 268 14.10 7.51 5.59
C TRP A 268 14.82 8.86 5.56
N ALA A 269 15.67 9.13 6.55
CA ALA A 269 16.47 10.36 6.63
C ALA A 269 17.44 10.46 5.45
N SER A 270 18.24 9.42 5.21
CA SER A 270 19.19 9.40 4.09
C SER A 270 18.51 9.59 2.74
N LEU A 271 17.36 8.94 2.53
CA LEU A 271 16.60 9.11 1.29
C LEU A 271 16.07 10.53 1.14
N GLU A 272 15.54 11.13 2.20
CA GLU A 272 15.01 12.49 2.14
C GLU A 272 16.12 13.53 1.92
N THR A 273 17.24 13.41 2.63
CA THR A 273 18.43 14.24 2.44
C THR A 273 18.92 14.17 1.00
N ASP A 274 19.04 12.96 0.45
CA ASP A 274 19.48 12.77 -0.94
C ASP A 274 18.51 13.39 -1.97
N LEU A 275 17.19 13.33 -1.73
CA LEU A 275 16.20 13.98 -2.59
C LEU A 275 16.36 15.51 -2.61
N ILE A 276 16.65 16.09 -1.44
CA ILE A 276 16.83 17.54 -1.27
C ILE A 276 18.18 17.99 -1.83
N GLU A 277 19.28 17.42 -1.35
CA GLU A 277 20.64 17.88 -1.66
C GLU A 277 21.01 17.73 -3.14
N ASN A 278 20.41 16.77 -3.84
CA ASN A 278 20.63 16.55 -5.28
C ASN A 278 19.57 17.23 -6.16
N GLY A 279 18.74 18.10 -5.59
CA GLY A 279 17.78 18.93 -6.32
C GLY A 279 16.68 18.15 -7.03
N TRP A 280 16.27 16.99 -6.50
CA TRP A 280 15.27 16.14 -7.18
C TRP A 280 13.86 16.71 -7.12
N TYR A 281 13.59 17.63 -6.18
CA TYR A 281 12.31 18.31 -6.02
C TYR A 281 12.12 19.46 -7.02
N GLU A 282 13.22 20.04 -7.49
CA GLU A 282 13.30 21.23 -8.34
C GLU A 282 13.55 20.86 -9.81
N LYS A 283 13.85 19.59 -10.10
CA LYS A 283 14.07 19.11 -11.47
C LYS A 283 12.79 19.19 -12.30
N PRO A 284 12.79 19.98 -13.39
CA PRO A 284 11.65 20.10 -14.29
C PRO A 284 11.47 18.82 -15.13
N GLY A 285 10.41 18.78 -15.94
CA GLY A 285 10.11 17.63 -16.79
C GLY A 285 9.44 16.48 -16.04
N THR A 286 8.82 16.76 -14.89
CA THR A 286 7.86 15.86 -14.25
C THR A 286 6.44 16.26 -14.66
N ASN A 287 5.59 15.28 -14.95
CA ASN A 287 4.16 15.50 -15.10
C ASN A 287 3.48 15.62 -13.71
N CYS A 288 4.14 16.31 -12.77
CA CYS A 288 3.68 16.43 -11.39
C CYS A 288 2.59 17.48 -11.27
N LEU A 289 1.72 17.40 -10.26
CA LEU A 289 0.73 18.45 -10.01
C LEU A 289 1.39 19.80 -9.67
N LEU A 290 2.58 19.75 -9.07
CA LEU A 290 3.32 20.93 -8.61
C LEU A 290 4.15 21.58 -9.72
N SER A 291 4.19 21.00 -10.93
CA SER A 291 4.90 21.62 -12.04
C SER A 291 4.07 22.80 -12.55
N HIS A 292 4.51 24.01 -12.23
CA HIS A 292 4.00 25.25 -12.81
C HIS A 292 4.69 25.58 -14.13
#